data_AF-A0A5E4T0A5-F1
#
_entry.id   AF-A0A5E4T0A5-F1
#
_cell.length_a   1.000
_cell.length_b   1.000
_cell.length_c   1.000
_cell.angle_alpha   90.00
_cell.angle_beta   90.00
_cell.angle_gamma   90.00
#
_symmetry.space_group_name_H-M   'P 1'
#
loop_
_entity.id
_entity.type
_entity.pdbx_description
1 polymer ?
#
loop_
_entity_poly.entity_id
_entity_poly.type
_entity_poly.pdbx_seq_one_letter_code
_entity_poly.pdbx_strand_id
1 'polypeptide(L)'
;MSVLREHYPLGALLKIAGLARSTFYYQMTTAKAGDRHSALKTKIAQVFAHHKGRYGYRRVTATLRQNGTPVNHKTVQRLMLVLRLKSLVHPKKYRSYRGETGRIVPNLLARRFDASQPNEK
;
A
#
# COMPACT_ATOMS: atom_id res chain seq x y z
N MET A 1 -3.47 -25.65 21.94
CA MET A 1 -2.03 -25.95 21.85
C MET A 1 -1.41 -26.07 23.26
N SER A 2 -1.74 -27.09 24.06
CA SER A 2 -1.14 -27.30 25.39
C SER A 2 -0.70 -28.72 25.72
N VAL A 3 -0.80 -29.68 24.79
CA VAL A 3 -0.65 -31.11 25.09
C VAL A 3 0.74 -31.46 25.68
N LEU A 4 1.81 -30.86 25.18
CA LEU A 4 3.19 -31.11 25.63
C LEU A 4 3.52 -30.50 27.00
N ARG A 5 2.82 -29.43 27.39
CA ARG A 5 3.10 -28.70 28.65
C ARG A 5 2.53 -29.42 29.86
N GLU A 6 1.56 -30.30 29.65
CA GLU A 6 0.95 -31.15 30.67
C GLU A 6 1.86 -32.33 31.06
N HIS A 7 2.71 -32.79 30.12
CA HIS A 7 3.51 -34.01 30.28
C HIS A 7 4.99 -33.72 30.55
N TYR A 8 5.49 -32.51 30.24
CA TYR A 8 6.91 -32.17 30.36
C TYR A 8 7.13 -30.80 31.00
N PRO A 9 8.20 -30.63 31.81
CA PRO A 9 8.52 -29.34 32.40
C PRO A 9 8.93 -28.34 31.32
N LEU A 10 8.39 -27.11 31.42
CA LEU A 10 8.65 -26.04 30.45
C LEU A 10 10.15 -25.79 30.22
N GLY A 11 10.97 -25.91 31.27
CA GLY A 11 12.42 -25.73 31.16
C GLY A 11 13.09 -26.73 30.19
N ALA A 12 12.65 -27.99 30.20
CA ALA A 12 13.18 -29.01 29.28
C ALA A 12 12.74 -28.72 27.84
N LEU A 13 11.47 -28.37 27.64
CA LEU A 13 10.93 -27.99 26.33
C LEU A 13 11.67 -26.79 25.74
N LEU A 14 11.92 -25.75 26.55
CA LEU A 14 12.65 -24.56 26.13
C LEU A 14 14.12 -24.86 25.80
N LYS A 15 14.76 -25.76 26.56
CA LYS A 15 16.13 -26.20 26.28
C LYS A 15 16.24 -26.94 24.96
N ILE A 16 15.31 -27.86 24.68
CA ILE A 16 15.23 -28.58 23.39
C ILE A 16 14.95 -27.62 22.24
N ALA A 17 14.06 -26.64 22.44
CA ALA A 17 13.74 -25.62 21.44
C ALA A 17 14.82 -24.53 21.27
N GLY A 18 15.88 -24.54 22.10
CA GLY A 18 16.93 -23.51 22.06
C GLY A 18 16.45 -22.10 22.44
N LEU A 19 15.38 -21.98 23.23
CA LEU A 19 14.74 -20.69 23.55
C LEU A 19 14.97 -20.31 25.01
N ALA A 20 15.35 -19.05 25.26
CA ALA A 20 15.43 -18.53 26.62
C ALA A 20 14.04 -18.38 27.27
N ARG A 21 13.98 -18.58 28.59
CA ARG A 21 12.72 -18.48 29.37
C ARG A 21 12.10 -17.09 29.30
N SER A 22 12.91 -16.03 29.33
CA SER A 22 12.46 -14.64 29.18
C SER A 22 11.80 -14.40 27.82
N THR A 23 12.39 -14.91 26.74
CA THR A 23 11.86 -14.80 25.38
C THR A 23 10.51 -15.50 25.25
N PHE A 24 10.35 -16.68 25.84
CA PHE A 24 9.07 -17.40 25.86
C PHE A 24 7.96 -16.57 26.50
N TYR A 25 8.19 -16.06 27.71
CA TYR A 25 7.17 -15.28 28.40
C TYR A 25 6.90 -13.93 27.71
N TYR A 26 7.92 -13.29 27.14
CA TYR A 26 7.75 -12.09 26.32
C TYR A 26 6.88 -12.34 25.07
N GLN A 27 7.12 -13.45 24.36
CA GLN A 27 6.29 -13.83 23.22
C GLN A 27 4.87 -14.20 23.63
N MET A 28 4.72 -14.86 24.79
CA MET A 28 3.41 -15.19 25.35
C MET A 28 2.61 -13.93 25.74
N THR A 29 3.25 -12.92 26.34
CA THR A 29 2.59 -11.65 26.68
C THR A 29 2.25 -10.82 25.44
N THR A 30 3.17 -10.73 24.48
CA THR A 30 2.91 -10.03 23.20
C THR A 30 1.82 -10.71 22.37
N ALA A 31 1.77 -12.04 22.35
CA ALA A 31 0.68 -12.78 21.70
C ALA A 31 -0.69 -12.54 22.36
N LYS A 32 -0.72 -12.40 23.70
CA LYS A 32 -1.94 -12.06 24.46
C LYS A 32 -2.40 -10.61 24.28
N ALA A 33 -1.49 -9.69 23.98
CA ALA A 33 -1.78 -8.27 23.84
C ALA A 33 -2.72 -7.95 22.65
N GLY A 34 -3.00 -8.94 21.79
CA GLY A 34 -3.90 -8.79 20.65
C GLY A 34 -3.35 -7.86 19.58
N ASP A 35 -4.09 -7.73 18.49
CA ASP A 35 -3.72 -6.83 17.41
C ASP A 35 -4.18 -5.40 17.72
N ARG A 36 -3.24 -4.56 18.20
CA ARG A 36 -3.45 -3.12 18.44
C ARG A 36 -4.08 -2.40 17.24
N HIS A 37 -3.83 -2.89 16.03
CA HIS A 37 -4.28 -2.28 14.79
C HIS A 37 -5.51 -2.96 14.18
N SER A 38 -6.17 -3.89 14.89
CA SER A 38 -7.35 -4.62 14.40
C SER A 38 -8.43 -3.70 13.84
N ALA A 39 -8.87 -2.71 14.61
CA ALA A 39 -9.89 -1.74 14.18
C ALA A 39 -9.45 -0.93 12.96
N LEU A 40 -8.17 -0.54 12.90
CA LEU A 40 -7.62 0.20 11.76
C LEU A 40 -7.52 -0.68 10.51
N LYS A 41 -7.15 -1.95 10.65
CA LYS A 41 -7.13 -2.93 9.56
C LYS A 41 -8.53 -3.10 8.96
N THR A 42 -9.57 -3.21 9.79
CA THR A 42 -10.96 -3.28 9.35
C THR A 42 -11.36 -2.04 8.55
N LYS A 43 -11.08 -0.83 9.05
CA LYS A 43 -11.35 0.42 8.33
C LYS A 43 -10.61 0.50 6.99
N ILE A 44 -9.33 0.10 6.96
CA ILE A 44 -8.53 0.04 5.73
C ILE A 44 -9.19 -0.89 4.71
N ALA A 45 -9.60 -2.09 5.13
CA ALA A 45 -10.25 -3.07 4.26
C ALA A 45 -11.59 -2.57 3.72
N GLN A 46 -12.40 -1.90 4.57
CA GLN A 46 -13.67 -1.29 4.17
C GLN A 46 -13.48 -0.20 3.10
N VAL A 47 -12.56 0.73 3.32
CA VAL A 47 -12.24 1.78 2.33
C VAL A 47 -11.74 1.16 1.03
N PHE A 48 -10.86 0.17 1.12
CA PHE A 48 -10.33 -0.53 -0.05
C PHE A 48 -11.45 -1.22 -0.86
N ALA A 49 -12.34 -1.95 -0.19
CA ALA A 49 -13.48 -2.63 -0.81
C ALA A 49 -14.49 -1.65 -1.40
N HIS A 50 -14.83 -0.57 -0.69
CA HIS A 50 -15.72 0.48 -1.16
C HIS A 50 -15.24 1.08 -2.49
N HIS A 51 -13.93 1.32 -2.62
CA HIS A 51 -13.31 1.80 -3.86
C HIS A 51 -12.94 0.69 -4.86
N LYS A 52 -13.43 -0.53 -4.67
CA LYS A 52 -13.23 -1.71 -5.53
C LYS A 52 -11.74 -2.00 -5.78
N GLY A 53 -10.91 -1.85 -4.76
CA GLY A 53 -9.47 -2.10 -4.81
C GLY A 53 -8.63 -1.11 -5.61
N ARG A 54 -9.21 0.01 -6.07
CA ARG A 54 -8.48 1.02 -6.85
C ARG A 54 -7.58 1.90 -5.99
N TYR A 55 -7.87 2.01 -4.71
CA TYR A 55 -7.17 2.92 -3.81
C TYR A 55 -5.95 2.21 -3.22
N GLY A 56 -4.77 2.78 -3.48
CA GLY A 56 -3.54 2.42 -2.76
C GLY A 56 -3.42 3.19 -1.44
N TYR A 57 -2.36 2.90 -0.68
CA TYR A 57 -2.18 3.44 0.68
C TYR A 57 -2.28 4.96 0.77
N ARG A 58 -1.82 5.71 -0.24
CA ARG A 58 -1.91 7.18 -0.27
C ARG A 58 -3.37 7.65 -0.26
N ARG A 59 -4.20 7.08 -1.15
CA ARG A 59 -5.63 7.42 -1.24
C ARG A 59 -6.41 6.91 -0.03
N VAL A 60 -6.13 5.67 0.41
CA VAL A 60 -6.74 5.13 1.64
C VAL A 60 -6.42 6.02 2.85
N THR A 61 -5.17 6.48 3.00
CA THR A 61 -4.78 7.40 4.09
C THR A 61 -5.57 8.70 4.01
N ALA A 62 -5.70 9.29 2.82
CA ALA A 62 -6.47 10.51 2.62
C ALA A 62 -7.95 10.33 3.03
N THR A 63 -8.59 9.25 2.58
CA THR A 63 -9.98 8.92 2.95
C THR A 63 -10.13 8.69 4.46
N LEU A 64 -9.19 7.97 5.10
CA LEU A 64 -9.23 7.76 6.55
C LEU A 64 -9.11 9.07 7.33
N ARG A 65 -8.26 10.00 6.89
CA ARG A 65 -8.11 11.32 7.51
C ARG A 65 -9.35 12.18 7.32
N GLN A 66 -9.94 12.15 6.12
CA GLN A 66 -11.19 12.86 5.83
C GLN A 66 -12.33 12.33 6.71
N ASN A 67 -12.35 11.03 7.01
CA ASN A 67 -13.30 10.40 7.92
C ASN A 67 -12.91 10.55 9.40
N GLY A 68 -12.10 11.56 9.76
CA GLY A 68 -11.76 11.87 11.14
C GLY A 68 -10.78 10.91 11.83
N THR A 69 -10.10 10.01 11.09
CA THR A 69 -9.09 9.12 11.65
C THR A 69 -7.67 9.64 11.33
N PRO A 70 -7.02 10.39 12.24
CA PRO A 70 -5.67 10.89 12.02
C PRO A 70 -4.68 9.72 12.07
N VAL A 71 -4.18 9.32 10.89
CA VAL A 71 -3.21 8.22 10.77
C VAL A 71 -2.05 8.62 9.85
N ASN A 72 -0.85 8.13 10.17
CA ASN A 72 0.32 8.29 9.31
C ASN A 72 0.25 7.32 8.12
N HIS A 73 0.55 7.82 6.92
CA HIS A 73 0.56 7.03 5.68
C HIS A 73 1.49 5.81 5.76
N LYS A 74 2.61 5.89 6.50
CA LYS A 74 3.53 4.75 6.69
C LYS A 74 2.87 3.58 7.43
N THR A 75 2.01 3.90 8.41
CA THR A 75 1.27 2.88 9.16
C THR A 75 0.24 2.21 8.26
N VAL A 76 -0.50 2.99 7.48
CA VAL A 76 -1.47 2.47 6.50
C VAL A 76 -0.77 1.58 5.47
N GLN A 77 0.37 2.03 4.93
CA GLN A 77 1.16 1.24 3.97
C GLN A 77 1.59 -0.11 4.55
N ARG A 78 2.16 -0.12 5.76
CA ARG A 78 2.55 -1.35 6.45
C ARG A 78 1.37 -2.29 6.65
N LEU A 79 0.24 -1.77 7.15
CA LEU A 79 -0.95 -2.59 7.42
C LEU A 79 -1.58 -3.14 6.14
N MET A 80 -1.63 -2.36 5.06
CA MET A 80 -2.06 -2.85 3.76
C MET A 80 -1.19 -4.00 3.26
N LEU A 81 0.14 -3.92 3.47
CA LEU A 81 1.05 -5.01 3.12
C LEU A 81 0.81 -6.27 3.94
N VAL A 82 0.61 -6.14 5.26
CA VAL A 82 0.23 -7.26 6.14
C VAL A 82 -1.08 -7.91 5.70
N LEU A 83 -2.06 -7.10 5.28
CA LEU A 83 -3.34 -7.56 4.75
C LEU A 83 -3.27 -8.04 3.28
N ARG A 84 -2.11 -7.96 2.64
CA ARG A 84 -1.90 -8.26 1.20
C ARG A 84 -2.81 -7.45 0.27
N LEU A 85 -3.19 -6.24 0.68
CA LEU A 85 -4.00 -5.32 -0.13
C LEU A 85 -3.11 -4.46 -1.01
N LYS A 86 -3.26 -4.59 -2.33
CA LYS A 86 -2.54 -3.79 -3.32
C LYS A 86 -3.53 -3.09 -4.25
N SER A 87 -3.23 -1.83 -4.59
CA SER A 87 -3.99 -1.10 -5.59
C SER A 87 -3.97 -1.84 -6.93
N LEU A 88 -5.15 -2.07 -7.50
CA LEU A 88 -5.31 -2.66 -8.83
C LEU A 88 -4.95 -1.68 -9.95
N VAL A 89 -4.97 -0.38 -9.66
CA VAL A 89 -4.64 0.67 -10.64
C VAL A 89 -3.13 0.74 -10.83
N HIS A 90 -2.71 0.59 -12.08
CA HIS A 90 -1.32 0.79 -12.48
C HIS A 90 -1.01 2.29 -12.64
N PRO A 91 0.16 2.76 -12.21
CA PRO A 91 0.59 4.13 -12.48
C PRO A 91 0.67 4.37 -13.99
N LYS A 92 -0.03 5.39 -14.48
CA LYS A 92 0.09 5.80 -15.88
C LYS A 92 1.45 6.48 -16.08
N LYS A 93 2.26 5.99 -17.01
CA LYS A 93 3.49 6.66 -17.43
C LYS A 93 3.14 8.00 -18.12
N TYR A 94 3.77 9.08 -17.70
CA TYR A 94 3.61 10.39 -18.35
C TYR A 94 4.13 10.34 -19.80
N ARG A 95 3.41 11.00 -20.70
CA ARG A 95 3.80 11.20 -22.11
C ARG A 95 3.52 12.67 -22.44
N SER A 96 4.57 13.44 -22.70
CA SER A 96 4.49 14.87 -23.06
C SER A 96 3.88 15.07 -24.44
N TYR A 97 4.35 14.27 -25.41
CA TYR A 97 3.81 14.25 -26.75
C TYR A 97 2.51 13.45 -26.81
N ARG A 98 1.41 14.11 -27.21
CA ARG A 98 0.08 13.49 -27.35
C ARG A 98 -0.18 12.96 -28.78
N GLY A 99 0.80 13.04 -29.68
CA GLY A 99 0.59 12.85 -31.12
C GLY A 99 0.14 14.13 -31.80
N GLU A 100 -0.11 14.04 -33.11
CA GLU A 100 -0.87 15.04 -33.85
C GLU A 100 -2.31 15.05 -33.33
N THR A 101 -2.70 16.14 -32.66
CA THR A 101 -4.05 16.29 -32.12
C THR A 101 -4.91 17.06 -33.12
N GLY A 102 -5.98 16.43 -33.60
CA GLY A 102 -6.95 17.05 -34.51
C GLY A 102 -6.84 16.56 -35.95
N ARG A 103 -7.81 16.96 -36.79
CA ARG A 103 -7.79 16.67 -38.23
C ARG A 103 -6.81 17.64 -38.89
N ILE A 104 -5.74 17.14 -39.48
CA ILE A 104 -4.84 17.96 -40.31
C ILE A 104 -5.65 18.48 -41.50
N VAL A 105 -5.79 19.80 -41.59
CA VAL A 105 -6.47 20.47 -42.70
C VAL A 105 -5.46 20.71 -43.82
N PRO A 106 -5.80 20.48 -45.10
CA PRO A 106 -4.91 20.78 -46.21
C PRO A 106 -4.51 22.27 -46.23
N ASN A 107 -3.27 22.55 -46.62
CA ASN A 107 -2.73 23.90 -46.71
C ASN A 107 -3.26 24.62 -47.97
N LEU A 108 -4.52 25.05 -47.92
CA LEU A 108 -5.20 25.70 -49.05
C LEU A 108 -4.56 27.05 -49.45
N LEU A 109 -3.89 27.72 -48.52
CA LEU A 109 -3.23 29.01 -48.75
C LEU A 109 -1.78 28.87 -49.24
N ALA A 110 -1.29 27.63 -49.43
CA ALA A 110 0.08 27.32 -49.84
C ALA A 110 1.17 28.05 -49.01
N ARG A 111 0.90 28.31 -47.72
CA ARG A 111 1.85 29.00 -46.83
C ARG A 111 2.97 28.05 -46.42
N ARG A 112 4.22 28.51 -46.43
CA ARG A 112 5.36 27.70 -45.98
C ARG A 112 5.49 27.83 -44.46
N PHE A 113 5.16 26.78 -43.71
CA PHE A 113 5.27 26.76 -42.25
C PHE A 113 6.63 26.25 -41.75
N ASP A 114 7.40 25.58 -42.60
CA ASP A 114 8.75 25.12 -42.29
C ASP A 114 9.79 26.21 -42.54
N ALA A 115 10.78 26.31 -41.66
CA ALA A 115 11.94 27.22 -41.77
C ALA A 115 13.24 26.42 -41.62
N SER A 116 14.27 26.82 -42.37
CA SER A 116 15.60 26.18 -42.32
C SER A 116 16.40 26.57 -41.10
N GLN A 117 16.28 27.83 -40.63
CA GLN A 117 17.00 28.32 -39.47
C GLN A 117 16.08 29.08 -38.48
N PRO A 118 16.48 29.17 -37.19
CA PRO A 118 15.79 30.00 -36.22
C PRO A 118 15.77 31.47 -36.67
N ASN A 119 14.63 32.15 -36.50
CA ASN A 119 14.38 33.54 -36.92
C ASN A 119 14.34 33.80 -38.43
N GLU A 120 14.18 32.77 -39.26
CA GLU A 120 13.83 32.92 -40.68
C GLU A 120 12.31 32.77 -40.89
N LYS A 121 11.55 33.84 -40.61
CA LYS A 121 10.22 34.23 -41.15
C LYS A 121 9.51 35.23 -40.24
#